data_AF-A0A2V8PEL7-F1
#
_entry.id   AF-A0A2V8PEL7-F1
#
_cell.length_a   1.000
_cell.length_b   1.000
_cell.length_c   1.000
_cell.angle_alpha   90.00
_cell.angle_beta   90.00
_cell.angle_gamma   90.00
#
_symmetry.space_group_name_H-M   'P 1'
#
loop_
_entity.id
_entity.type
_entity.pdbx_description
1 polymer ?
#
loop_
_entity_poly.entity_id
_entity_poly.type
_entity_poly.pdbx_seq_one_letter_code
_entity_poly.pdbx_strand_id
1 'polypeptide(L)'
;MIDNLTFVGTLNVTSDALVALRISYCLRATIRNCNFYGISSLNLNGAVIYNYNSDVAIEHCAFRGCTGNSGQGVPVVQNESWLGLSVTDTDFMDFGVLNGVYYSKTPYAPALAWIRMGNTSTLTDATRQNEVTINRVRMDEGAFVGFVAQPNYPSASDKIAHVFISGLRLNGSAVTSGTGIVLSNVDKVFIERSWIGYTQLPRTAISLQSVGDAVIDSVRCEQSMNVITADSATRSLSLINVSATIQSSAQATKITTGVR
;
A
#
# COMPACT_ATOMS: atom_id res chain seq x y z
N MET A 1 2.47 -1.01 22.45
CA MET A 1 1.89 0.25 21.93
C MET A 1 3.01 1.25 21.77
N ILE A 2 3.02 1.99 20.66
CA ILE A 2 3.94 3.08 20.35
C ILE A 2 3.06 4.30 20.05
N ASP A 3 3.19 5.38 20.82
CA ASP A 3 2.27 6.51 20.74
C ASP A 3 3.00 7.84 20.92
N ASN A 4 2.56 8.87 20.19
CA ASN A 4 2.99 10.27 20.34
C ASN A 4 4.51 10.46 20.22
N LEU A 5 5.11 9.88 19.18
CA LEU A 5 6.54 10.00 18.89
C LEU A 5 6.79 10.63 17.51
N THR A 6 7.85 11.42 17.42
CA THR A 6 8.36 11.96 16.17
C THR A 6 9.73 11.36 15.88
N PHE A 7 9.84 10.66 14.77
CA PHE A 7 11.08 10.08 14.25
C PHE A 7 11.59 10.96 13.11
N VAL A 8 12.87 11.31 13.13
CA VAL A 8 13.47 12.26 12.19
C VAL A 8 14.75 11.67 11.61
N GLY A 9 14.83 11.56 10.29
CA GLY A 9 16.05 11.21 9.58
C GLY A 9 17.04 12.36 9.53
N THR A 10 18.30 12.05 9.25
CA THR A 10 19.38 13.03 9.16
C THR A 10 19.37 13.67 7.78
N LEU A 11 19.38 15.00 7.71
CA LEU A 11 19.48 15.73 6.44
C LEU A 11 20.74 15.32 5.67
N ASN A 12 20.65 15.30 4.35
CA ASN A 12 21.77 15.02 3.42
C ASN A 12 22.45 13.63 3.56
N VAL A 13 21.98 12.77 4.46
CA VAL A 13 22.39 11.36 4.52
C VAL A 13 21.51 10.53 3.59
N THR A 14 22.09 9.59 2.83
CA THR A 14 21.32 8.79 1.87
C THR A 14 20.51 7.68 2.53
N SER A 15 21.00 7.08 3.62
CA SER A 15 20.33 6.01 4.37
C SER A 15 20.50 6.22 5.87
N ASP A 16 19.40 6.29 6.60
CA ASP A 16 19.37 6.59 8.04
C ASP A 16 19.42 5.32 8.89
N ALA A 17 18.56 4.36 8.55
CA ALA A 17 18.43 3.10 9.26
C ALA A 17 18.02 2.00 8.29
N LEU A 18 18.49 0.78 8.53
CA LEU A 18 17.96 -0.38 7.81
C LEU A 18 16.46 -0.53 8.13
N VAL A 19 16.11 -0.50 9.42
CA VAL A 19 14.72 -0.46 9.89
C VAL A 19 14.60 0.52 11.05
N ALA A 20 13.68 1.49 10.97
CA ALA A 20 13.46 2.44 12.06
C ALA A 20 12.62 1.83 13.19
N LEU A 21 11.55 1.11 12.85
CA LEU A 21 10.73 0.36 13.81
C LEU A 21 10.52 -1.08 13.33
N ARG A 22 11.02 -2.03 14.11
CA ARG A 22 10.79 -3.47 13.89
C ARG A 22 9.78 -3.99 14.92
N ILE A 23 8.65 -4.46 14.44
CA ILE A 23 7.62 -5.15 15.25
C ILE A 23 7.70 -6.62 14.92
N SER A 24 7.89 -7.48 15.93
CA SER A 24 8.04 -8.91 15.70
C SER A 24 7.38 -9.74 16.80
N TYR A 25 6.71 -10.81 16.39
CA TYR A 25 6.08 -11.79 17.30
C TYR A 25 5.12 -11.16 18.32
N CYS A 26 4.39 -10.12 17.94
CA CYS A 26 3.37 -9.49 18.76
C CYS A 26 2.00 -9.98 18.32
N LEU A 27 1.14 -10.44 19.25
CA LEU A 27 -0.25 -10.76 18.89
C LEU A 27 -0.93 -9.55 18.24
N ARG A 28 -0.72 -8.36 18.82
CA ARG A 28 -1.09 -7.09 18.21
C ARG A 28 -0.17 -5.96 18.69
N ALA A 29 0.20 -5.06 17.79
CA ALA A 29 0.89 -3.81 18.11
C ALA A 29 0.16 -2.63 17.47
N THR A 30 -0.01 -1.55 18.23
CA THR A 30 -0.55 -0.29 17.72
C THR A 30 0.54 0.77 17.69
N ILE A 31 0.68 1.44 16.56
CA ILE A 31 1.49 2.63 16.32
C ILE A 31 0.50 3.77 16.07
N ARG A 32 0.48 4.77 16.93
CA ARG A 32 -0.54 5.82 16.91
C ARG A 32 0.05 7.21 17.11
N ASN A 33 -0.53 8.23 16.47
CA ASN A 33 -0.11 9.63 16.62
C ASN A 33 1.40 9.83 16.40
N CYS A 34 2.01 9.00 15.57
CA CYS A 34 3.44 9.06 15.28
C CYS A 34 3.70 9.77 13.96
N ASN A 35 4.77 10.56 13.92
CA ASN A 35 5.23 11.23 12.70
C ASN A 35 6.64 10.77 12.34
N PHE A 36 6.87 10.50 11.06
CA PHE A 36 8.14 10.08 10.50
C PHE A 36 8.56 11.10 9.45
N TYR A 37 9.69 11.77 9.65
CA TYR A 37 10.20 12.81 8.75
C TYR A 37 11.52 12.39 8.13
N GLY A 38 11.56 12.27 6.81
CA GLY A 38 12.81 12.15 6.05
C GLY A 38 13.65 10.92 6.38
N ILE A 39 13.02 9.82 6.84
CA ILE A 39 13.74 8.57 7.14
C ILE A 39 13.93 7.78 5.85
N SER A 40 15.17 7.39 5.58
CA SER A 40 15.57 6.62 4.42
C SER A 40 16.06 5.23 4.81
N SER A 41 15.49 4.19 4.21
CA SER A 41 15.87 2.79 4.39
C SER A 41 16.18 2.13 3.03
N LEU A 42 17.31 2.50 2.42
CA LEU A 42 17.57 2.17 1.01
C LEU A 42 18.07 0.75 0.73
N ASN A 43 18.55 0.06 1.76
CA ASN A 43 19.22 -1.24 1.63
C ASN A 43 18.23 -2.41 1.65
N LEU A 44 18.55 -3.50 0.96
CA LEU A 44 17.77 -4.74 0.92
C LEU A 44 17.38 -5.19 2.34
N ASN A 45 16.15 -5.68 2.49
CA ASN A 45 15.49 -5.99 3.78
C ASN A 45 15.20 -4.77 4.68
N GLY A 46 15.36 -3.56 4.14
CA GLY A 46 14.99 -2.34 4.84
C GLY A 46 13.48 -2.05 4.80
N ALA A 47 13.06 -1.12 5.64
CA ALA A 47 11.76 -0.43 5.64
C ALA A 47 11.76 0.61 6.77
N VAL A 48 10.93 1.67 6.71
CA VAL A 48 10.74 2.53 7.88
C VAL A 48 10.06 1.76 9.01
N ILE A 49 8.98 1.04 8.68
CA ILE A 49 8.33 0.09 9.59
C ILE A 49 8.43 -1.30 8.99
N TYR A 50 8.95 -2.24 9.78
CA TYR A 50 9.00 -3.65 9.43
C TYR A 50 8.15 -4.47 10.41
N ASN A 51 7.05 -5.02 9.91
CA ASN A 51 6.20 -5.96 10.62
C ASN A 51 6.58 -7.40 10.26
N TYR A 52 6.83 -8.23 11.28
CA TYR A 52 7.05 -9.66 11.14
C TYR A 52 6.18 -10.44 12.12
N ASN A 53 5.41 -11.42 11.64
CA ASN A 53 4.64 -12.32 12.52
C ASN A 53 3.84 -11.60 13.61
N SER A 54 3.22 -10.48 13.22
CA SER A 54 2.39 -9.67 14.11
C SER A 54 1.17 -9.11 13.38
N ASP A 55 0.14 -8.77 14.15
CA ASP A 55 -0.95 -7.87 13.72
C ASP A 55 -0.56 -6.44 14.06
N VAL A 56 -0.56 -5.53 13.09
CA VAL A 56 -0.16 -4.14 13.29
C VAL A 56 -1.29 -3.19 12.94
N ALA A 57 -1.59 -2.27 13.84
CA ALA A 57 -2.45 -1.11 13.60
C ALA A 57 -1.60 0.15 13.51
N ILE A 58 -1.74 0.91 12.42
CA ILE A 58 -1.13 2.23 12.22
C ILE A 58 -2.27 3.25 12.14
N GLU A 59 -2.31 4.18 13.08
CA GLU A 59 -3.46 5.06 13.29
C GLU A 59 -3.02 6.51 13.49
N HIS A 60 -3.62 7.46 12.76
CA HIS A 60 -3.31 8.89 12.93
C HIS A 60 -1.82 9.20 12.78
N CYS A 61 -1.15 8.54 11.83
CA CYS A 61 0.27 8.69 11.58
C CYS A 61 0.56 9.54 10.34
N ALA A 62 1.80 10.00 10.21
CA ALA A 62 2.26 10.59 8.96
C ALA A 62 3.70 10.17 8.63
N PHE A 63 3.92 9.73 7.40
CA PHE A 63 5.22 9.46 6.80
C PHE A 63 5.48 10.56 5.78
N ARG A 64 6.48 11.39 6.03
CA ARG A 64 6.71 12.63 5.31
C ARG A 64 8.13 12.67 4.78
N GLY A 65 8.29 12.56 3.47
CA GLY A 65 9.59 12.47 2.82
C GLY A 65 10.37 11.21 3.16
N CYS A 66 9.70 10.18 3.70
CA CYS A 66 10.29 8.87 3.95
C CYS A 66 10.48 8.11 2.65
N THR A 67 11.50 7.25 2.58
CA THR A 67 11.68 6.39 1.40
C THR A 67 12.29 5.03 1.72
N GLY A 68 12.10 4.13 0.75
CA GLY A 68 12.82 2.88 0.59
C GLY A 68 13.58 2.88 -0.73
N ASN A 69 13.59 1.76 -1.44
CA ASN A 69 14.29 1.62 -2.71
C ASN A 69 13.61 0.57 -3.59
N SER A 70 12.93 1.02 -4.63
CA SER A 70 12.23 0.14 -5.58
C SER A 70 13.18 -0.81 -6.31
N GLY A 71 14.40 -0.38 -6.62
CA GLY A 71 15.43 -1.23 -7.24
C GLY A 71 15.93 -2.37 -6.34
N GLN A 72 15.64 -2.31 -5.04
CA GLN A 72 15.94 -3.37 -4.07
C GLN A 72 14.67 -3.99 -3.45
N GLY A 73 13.49 -3.64 -3.97
CA GLY A 73 12.22 -4.15 -3.47
C GLY A 73 11.85 -3.65 -2.06
N VAL A 74 12.32 -2.48 -1.65
CA VAL A 74 12.17 -1.95 -0.29
C VAL A 74 11.05 -0.91 -0.22
N PRO A 75 9.95 -1.16 0.53
CA PRO A 75 8.86 -0.21 0.75
C PRO A 75 9.08 0.65 2.00
N VAL A 76 8.16 1.58 2.29
CA VAL A 76 8.16 2.34 3.56
C VAL A 76 7.61 1.50 4.70
N VAL A 77 6.48 0.82 4.51
CA VAL A 77 5.91 -0.14 5.46
C VAL A 77 5.95 -1.53 4.84
N GLN A 78 6.71 -2.42 5.46
CA GLN A 78 6.92 -3.80 5.03
C GLN A 78 6.21 -4.75 5.99
N ASN A 79 5.40 -5.66 5.47
CA ASN A 79 4.75 -6.72 6.24
C ASN A 79 5.15 -8.09 5.68
N GLU A 80 5.78 -8.92 6.50
CA GLU A 80 6.19 -10.28 6.15
C GLU A 80 5.74 -11.28 7.20
N SER A 81 5.31 -12.46 6.76
CA SER A 81 4.77 -13.51 7.65
C SER A 81 3.74 -12.95 8.64
N TRP A 82 2.87 -12.04 8.22
CA TRP A 82 2.06 -11.20 9.12
C TRP A 82 0.78 -11.90 9.63
N LEU A 83 0.20 -11.39 10.73
CA LEU A 83 -1.09 -11.84 11.28
C LEU A 83 -2.25 -10.92 10.90
N GLY A 84 -2.00 -9.61 10.80
CA GLY A 84 -2.96 -8.59 10.35
C GLY A 84 -2.30 -7.27 10.01
N LEU A 85 -3.03 -6.41 9.29
CA LEU A 85 -2.67 -5.01 9.12
C LEU A 85 -3.93 -4.14 9.08
N SER A 86 -3.96 -3.08 9.88
CA SER A 86 -4.90 -1.98 9.71
C SER A 86 -4.15 -0.65 9.63
N VAL A 87 -4.43 0.15 8.62
CA VAL A 87 -3.89 1.52 8.47
C VAL A 87 -5.05 2.48 8.34
N THR A 88 -5.17 3.39 9.29
CA THR A 88 -6.30 4.32 9.38
C THR A 88 -5.85 5.76 9.60
N ASP A 89 -6.48 6.70 8.90
CA ASP A 89 -6.26 8.15 9.07
C ASP A 89 -4.76 8.52 9.00
N THR A 90 -4.06 7.97 8.01
CA THR A 90 -2.59 8.07 7.90
C THR A 90 -2.18 8.68 6.56
N ASP A 91 -1.15 9.52 6.60
CA ASP A 91 -0.58 10.18 5.43
C ASP A 91 0.76 9.55 5.02
N PHE A 92 0.95 9.35 3.72
CA PHE A 92 2.23 9.08 3.09
C PHE A 92 2.51 10.16 2.05
N MET A 93 3.44 11.05 2.34
CA MET A 93 3.78 12.21 1.52
C MET A 93 5.25 12.13 1.11
N ASP A 94 5.56 12.54 -0.11
CA ASP A 94 6.91 12.55 -0.66
C ASP A 94 7.79 13.68 -0.07
N PHE A 95 7.19 14.58 0.72
CA PHE A 95 7.89 15.55 1.56
C PHE A 95 7.16 15.85 2.88
N GLY A 96 7.82 16.64 3.73
CA GLY A 96 7.17 17.39 4.81
C GLY A 96 8.06 18.46 5.40
N VAL A 97 7.48 19.31 6.24
CA VAL A 97 8.19 20.35 6.99
C VAL A 97 8.05 20.09 8.48
N LEU A 98 9.17 20.10 9.20
CA LEU A 98 9.22 20.01 10.65
C LEU A 98 10.08 21.15 11.18
N ASN A 99 9.52 22.01 12.03
CA ASN A 99 10.21 23.17 12.63
C ASN A 99 10.91 24.07 11.58
N GLY A 100 10.25 24.31 10.45
CA GLY A 100 10.79 25.12 9.35
C GLY A 100 11.81 24.41 8.46
N VAL A 101 12.14 23.15 8.74
CA VAL A 101 13.08 22.35 7.96
C VAL A 101 12.32 21.42 7.02
N TYR A 102 12.69 21.45 5.73
CA TYR A 102 12.13 20.59 4.69
C TYR A 102 12.81 19.22 4.68
N TYR A 103 12.00 18.16 4.65
CA TYR A 103 12.43 16.76 4.59
C TYR A 103 11.85 16.08 3.35
N SER A 104 12.71 15.58 2.47
CA SER A 104 12.33 14.71 1.35
C SER A 104 13.51 13.81 0.97
N LYS A 105 13.30 12.50 1.04
CA LYS A 105 14.28 11.47 0.60
C LYS A 105 13.81 10.70 -0.63
N THR A 106 12.54 10.85 -1.02
CA THR A 106 11.98 10.20 -2.22
C THR A 106 12.73 10.52 -3.52
N PRO A 107 13.41 11.69 -3.70
CA PRO A 107 14.23 11.92 -4.88
C PRO A 107 15.54 11.11 -4.93
N TYR A 108 16.03 10.56 -3.81
CA TYR A 108 17.22 9.72 -3.82
C TYR A 108 16.94 8.35 -4.43
N ALA A 109 15.83 7.76 -4.03
CA ALA A 109 15.26 6.57 -4.65
C ALA A 109 13.78 6.52 -4.28
N PRO A 110 12.87 6.23 -5.23
CA PRO A 110 11.48 5.97 -4.90
C PRO A 110 11.37 4.65 -4.13
N ALA A 111 10.49 4.59 -3.13
CA ALA A 111 10.18 3.33 -2.44
C ALA A 111 9.53 2.33 -3.41
N LEU A 112 9.69 1.02 -3.18
CA LEU A 112 8.90 0.02 -3.91
C LEU A 112 7.40 0.29 -3.75
N ALA A 113 6.97 0.49 -2.50
CA ALA A 113 5.63 0.92 -2.20
C ALA A 113 5.57 1.76 -0.93
N TRP A 114 4.48 2.51 -0.73
CA TRP A 114 4.19 3.05 0.61
C TRP A 114 3.94 1.93 1.59
N ILE A 115 3.12 0.95 1.20
CA ILE A 115 2.80 -0.22 2.00
C ILE A 115 2.90 -1.48 1.13
N ARG A 116 3.63 -2.47 1.61
CA ARG A 116 3.70 -3.81 1.02
C ARG A 116 3.19 -4.88 1.99
N MET A 117 2.34 -5.76 1.49
CA MET A 117 2.04 -7.05 2.07
C MET A 117 2.80 -8.14 1.30
N GLY A 118 3.76 -8.75 1.97
CA GLY A 118 4.38 -10.01 1.55
C GLY A 118 3.58 -11.21 2.05
N ASN A 119 4.29 -12.29 2.37
CA ASN A 119 3.66 -13.56 2.72
C ASN A 119 2.85 -13.44 4.01
N THR A 120 1.71 -14.15 4.07
CA THR A 120 0.95 -14.31 5.30
C THR A 120 1.72 -15.21 6.27
N SER A 121 1.46 -15.12 7.57
CA SER A 121 1.90 -16.17 8.49
C SER A 121 1.26 -17.52 8.12
N THR A 122 1.90 -18.62 8.50
CA THR A 122 1.28 -19.94 8.37
C THR A 122 0.02 -20.01 9.21
N LEU A 123 -1.11 -20.27 8.57
CA LEU A 123 -2.40 -20.45 9.22
C LEU A 123 -2.37 -21.74 10.04
N THR A 124 -2.22 -21.60 11.36
CA THR A 124 -2.32 -22.72 12.30
C THR A 124 -3.64 -22.70 13.08
N ASP A 125 -4.34 -21.57 13.08
CA ASP A 125 -5.63 -21.35 13.73
C ASP A 125 -6.31 -20.07 13.21
N ALA A 126 -7.58 -19.86 13.54
CA ALA A 126 -8.39 -18.73 13.08
C ALA A 126 -7.93 -17.37 13.61
N THR A 127 -7.12 -17.32 14.68
CA THR A 127 -6.65 -16.05 15.28
C THR A 127 -5.43 -15.47 14.57
N ARG A 128 -4.90 -16.18 13.56
CA ARG A 128 -3.71 -15.81 12.78
C ARG A 128 -4.00 -15.21 11.41
N GLN A 129 -5.27 -14.93 11.10
CA GLN A 129 -5.67 -14.32 9.83
C GLN A 129 -6.64 -13.16 10.03
N ASN A 130 -6.10 -12.01 10.40
CA ASN A 130 -6.84 -10.76 10.39
C ASN A 130 -6.85 -10.15 8.98
N GLU A 131 -7.86 -9.35 8.70
CA GLU A 131 -8.02 -8.67 7.41
C GLU A 131 -6.93 -7.62 7.20
N VAL A 132 -6.60 -7.36 5.93
CA VAL A 132 -5.80 -6.19 5.56
C VAL A 132 -6.74 -5.01 5.31
N THR A 133 -6.67 -4.00 6.14
CA THR A 133 -7.54 -2.81 6.07
C THR A 133 -6.74 -1.54 5.81
N ILE A 134 -7.12 -0.79 4.77
CA ILE A 134 -6.62 0.55 4.47
C ILE A 134 -7.81 1.51 4.47
N ASN A 135 -7.87 2.44 5.41
CA ASN A 135 -9.04 3.27 5.62
C ASN A 135 -8.68 4.75 5.80
N ARG A 136 -9.23 5.63 4.96
CA ARG A 136 -8.97 7.10 4.99
C ARG A 136 -7.47 7.41 4.97
N VAL A 137 -6.74 6.76 4.07
CA VAL A 137 -5.29 6.97 3.87
C VAL A 137 -5.05 7.90 2.69
N ARG A 138 -4.03 8.75 2.79
CA ARG A 138 -3.57 9.60 1.68
C ARG A 138 -2.15 9.21 1.27
N MET A 139 -1.88 9.17 -0.04
CA MET A 139 -0.61 8.75 -0.61
C MET A 139 -0.21 9.67 -1.76
N ASP A 140 1.02 10.18 -1.74
CA ASP A 140 1.59 11.04 -2.79
C ASP A 140 2.53 10.28 -3.74
N GLU A 141 3.12 10.95 -4.73
CA GLU A 141 3.83 10.34 -5.88
C GLU A 141 5.20 9.70 -5.56
N GLY A 142 5.61 9.71 -4.28
CA GLY A 142 6.95 9.32 -3.82
C GLY A 142 7.30 7.83 -3.88
N ALA A 143 6.33 6.94 -4.15
CA ALA A 143 6.54 5.50 -4.26
C ALA A 143 6.24 4.97 -5.68
N PHE A 144 6.86 3.84 -6.05
CA PHE A 144 6.61 3.16 -7.33
C PHE A 144 5.19 2.55 -7.37
N VAL A 145 4.73 1.98 -6.26
CA VAL A 145 3.34 1.56 -6.03
C VAL A 145 2.80 2.23 -4.78
N GLY A 146 1.52 2.61 -4.73
CA GLY A 146 0.93 3.08 -3.47
C GLY A 146 0.78 1.94 -2.47
N PHE A 147 -0.05 0.97 -2.81
CA PHE A 147 -0.28 -0.24 -2.02
C PHE A 147 -0.07 -1.50 -2.86
N VAL A 148 0.78 -2.41 -2.39
CA VAL A 148 0.99 -3.71 -3.02
C VAL A 148 0.71 -4.84 -2.04
N ALA A 149 -0.17 -5.75 -2.41
CA ALA A 149 -0.39 -7.01 -1.72
C ALA A 149 -0.01 -8.15 -2.67
N GLN A 150 1.13 -8.78 -2.42
CA GLN A 150 1.74 -9.72 -3.35
C GLN A 150 2.48 -10.83 -2.58
N PRO A 151 1.75 -11.79 -1.96
CA PRO A 151 2.36 -12.96 -1.34
C PRO A 151 2.93 -13.87 -2.43
N ASN A 152 4.17 -14.34 -2.21
CA ASN A 152 4.91 -15.33 -3.00
C ASN A 152 4.64 -15.28 -4.52
N TYR A 153 4.59 -14.11 -5.15
CA TYR A 153 4.49 -14.07 -6.61
C TYR A 153 5.87 -14.32 -7.23
N PRO A 154 6.05 -15.28 -8.16
CA PRO A 154 5.00 -16.05 -8.86
C PRO A 154 4.66 -17.47 -8.31
N SER A 155 5.24 -17.94 -7.20
CA SER A 155 4.96 -19.26 -6.61
C SER A 155 3.71 -19.30 -5.68
N ALA A 156 2.60 -19.84 -6.18
CA ALA A 156 1.24 -19.70 -5.66
C ALA A 156 0.84 -20.38 -4.32
N SER A 157 1.71 -20.56 -3.32
CA SER A 157 1.28 -21.27 -2.09
C SER A 157 0.47 -20.40 -1.11
N ASP A 158 0.78 -19.10 -1.04
CA ASP A 158 0.23 -18.23 0.01
C ASP A 158 -0.79 -17.27 -0.59
N LYS A 159 -1.98 -17.21 0.05
CA LYS A 159 -3.09 -16.38 -0.38
C LYS A 159 -3.51 -15.45 0.75
N ILE A 160 -3.70 -14.17 0.43
CA ILE A 160 -4.32 -13.23 1.37
C ILE A 160 -5.83 -13.45 1.32
N ALA A 161 -6.48 -13.71 2.47
CA ALA A 161 -7.93 -13.90 2.48
C ALA A 161 -8.64 -12.62 2.03
N HIS A 162 -8.58 -11.55 2.84
CA HIS A 162 -9.37 -10.35 2.61
C HIS A 162 -8.50 -9.09 2.58
N VAL A 163 -8.76 -8.22 1.60
CA VAL A 163 -8.25 -6.85 1.52
C VAL A 163 -9.44 -5.90 1.42
N PHE A 164 -9.55 -4.98 2.37
CA PHE A 164 -10.55 -3.93 2.40
C PHE A 164 -9.87 -2.55 2.31
N ILE A 165 -10.27 -1.75 1.33
CA ILE A 165 -9.75 -0.39 1.11
C ILE A 165 -10.93 0.57 1.05
N SER A 166 -10.98 1.58 1.91
CA SER A 166 -12.06 2.57 1.93
C SER A 166 -11.53 3.97 2.10
N GLY A 167 -11.99 4.91 1.27
CA GLY A 167 -11.60 6.32 1.42
C GLY A 167 -10.13 6.63 1.11
N LEU A 168 -9.46 5.79 0.32
CA LEU A 168 -8.08 6.06 -0.13
C LEU A 168 -8.05 7.29 -1.06
N ARG A 169 -7.02 8.13 -0.92
CA ARG A 169 -6.66 9.19 -1.88
C ARG A 169 -5.22 8.97 -2.31
N LEU A 170 -4.99 8.71 -3.59
CA LEU A 170 -3.68 8.33 -4.10
C LEU A 170 -3.33 9.16 -5.34
N ASN A 171 -2.21 9.88 -5.28
CA ASN A 171 -1.57 10.48 -6.44
C ASN A 171 -0.61 9.48 -7.10
N GLY A 172 -0.64 9.44 -8.42
CA GLY A 172 0.05 8.44 -9.22
C GLY A 172 1.54 8.72 -9.31
N SER A 173 2.34 7.69 -9.07
CA SER A 173 3.81 7.75 -9.15
C SER A 173 4.32 8.49 -10.39
N ALA A 174 5.32 9.34 -10.19
CA ALA A 174 6.07 9.96 -11.29
C ALA A 174 7.00 8.96 -12.01
N VAL A 175 7.21 7.77 -11.45
CA VAL A 175 8.14 6.76 -11.98
C VAL A 175 7.53 6.03 -13.19
N THR A 176 8.35 5.69 -14.18
CA THR A 176 7.96 4.87 -15.34
C THR A 176 7.33 3.56 -14.89
N SER A 177 6.14 3.24 -15.41
CA SER A 177 5.38 2.03 -15.06
C SER A 177 4.89 1.92 -13.61
N GLY A 178 4.88 3.03 -12.85
CA GLY A 178 4.29 3.05 -11.51
C GLY A 178 2.80 2.67 -11.52
N THR A 179 2.30 2.08 -10.44
CA THR A 179 0.92 1.59 -10.35
C THR A 179 0.28 2.07 -9.06
N GLY A 180 -1.03 2.30 -9.01
CA GLY A 180 -1.68 2.80 -7.79
C GLY A 180 -1.76 1.70 -6.75
N ILE A 181 -2.52 0.66 -7.07
CA ILE A 181 -2.73 -0.52 -6.25
C ILE A 181 -2.39 -1.77 -7.07
N VAL A 182 -1.64 -2.69 -6.47
CA VAL A 182 -1.38 -4.04 -7.02
C VAL A 182 -1.86 -5.07 -6.02
N LEU A 183 -2.77 -5.96 -6.44
CA LEU A 183 -3.31 -7.05 -5.63
C LEU A 183 -3.12 -8.36 -6.39
N SER A 184 -2.25 -9.21 -5.86
CA SER A 184 -1.95 -10.53 -6.41
C SER A 184 -2.28 -11.61 -5.38
N ASN A 185 -2.85 -12.75 -5.80
CA ASN A 185 -3.15 -13.88 -4.92
C ASN A 185 -3.99 -13.49 -3.68
N VAL A 186 -5.09 -12.75 -3.90
CA VAL A 186 -6.03 -12.34 -2.84
C VAL A 186 -7.38 -13.02 -3.05
N ASP A 187 -8.03 -13.54 -2.01
CA ASP A 187 -9.32 -14.23 -2.16
C ASP A 187 -10.49 -13.27 -2.33
N LYS A 188 -10.56 -12.23 -1.49
CA LYS A 188 -11.60 -11.21 -1.55
C LYS A 188 -11.02 -9.82 -1.45
N VAL A 189 -11.43 -8.97 -2.38
CA VAL A 189 -11.04 -7.56 -2.45
C VAL A 189 -12.31 -6.72 -2.43
N PHE A 190 -12.33 -5.73 -1.54
CA PHE A 190 -13.35 -4.70 -1.54
C PHE A 190 -12.69 -3.33 -1.49
N ILE A 191 -12.88 -2.51 -2.53
CA ILE A 191 -12.33 -1.17 -2.63
C ILE A 191 -13.50 -0.20 -2.79
N GLU A 192 -13.64 0.77 -1.90
CA GLU A 192 -14.74 1.71 -1.98
C GLU A 192 -14.38 3.17 -1.70
N ARG A 193 -15.21 4.09 -2.21
CA ARG A 193 -15.19 5.54 -1.90
C ARG A 193 -13.79 6.16 -2.06
N SER A 194 -13.02 5.66 -3.00
CA SER A 194 -11.59 5.99 -3.17
C SER A 194 -11.36 6.86 -4.41
N TRP A 195 -10.25 7.60 -4.43
CA TRP A 195 -9.87 8.46 -5.55
C TRP A 195 -8.39 8.23 -5.86
N ILE A 196 -8.11 7.85 -7.10
CA ILE A 196 -6.78 7.51 -7.58
C ILE A 196 -6.53 8.34 -8.85
N GLY A 197 -5.42 9.05 -8.94
CA GLY A 197 -5.25 9.95 -10.08
C GLY A 197 -3.97 10.76 -10.09
N TYR A 198 -4.02 11.89 -10.80
CA TYR A 198 -3.03 12.95 -10.75
C TYR A 198 -1.60 12.49 -11.10
N THR A 199 -1.42 12.02 -12.33
CA THR A 199 -0.08 11.78 -12.89
C THR A 199 0.02 12.35 -14.30
N GLN A 200 1.23 12.64 -14.76
CA GLN A 200 1.46 13.18 -16.11
C GLN A 200 1.53 12.08 -17.18
N LEU A 201 1.68 10.82 -16.77
CA LEU A 201 1.93 9.71 -17.68
C LEU A 201 0.80 8.69 -17.57
N PRO A 202 0.37 8.02 -18.66
CA PRO A 202 -0.62 6.95 -18.56
C PRO A 202 -0.15 5.82 -17.63
N ARG A 203 -0.97 5.45 -16.65
CA ARG A 203 -0.70 4.46 -15.60
C ARG A 203 -1.92 3.61 -15.24
N THR A 204 -1.63 2.44 -14.70
CA THR A 204 -2.62 1.56 -14.07
C THR A 204 -2.96 2.08 -12.68
N ALA A 205 -4.25 2.31 -12.44
CA ALA A 205 -4.77 2.68 -11.13
C ALA A 205 -4.84 1.47 -10.20
N ILE A 206 -5.41 0.35 -10.69
CA ILE A 206 -5.61 -0.87 -9.91
C ILE A 206 -5.28 -2.06 -10.81
N SER A 207 -4.38 -2.93 -10.35
CA SER A 207 -4.03 -4.19 -11.01
C SER A 207 -4.43 -5.37 -10.14
N LEU A 208 -5.31 -6.22 -10.67
CA LEU A 208 -5.77 -7.46 -10.03
C LEU A 208 -5.14 -8.66 -10.75
N GLN A 209 -4.47 -9.54 -10.00
CA GLN A 209 -3.77 -10.71 -10.53
C GLN A 209 -4.12 -11.95 -9.69
N SER A 210 -4.72 -12.97 -10.29
CA SER A 210 -5.11 -14.20 -9.56
C SER A 210 -5.97 -13.89 -8.32
N VAL A 211 -6.91 -12.95 -8.46
CA VAL A 211 -7.83 -12.57 -7.37
C VAL A 211 -9.09 -13.44 -7.40
N GLY A 212 -9.61 -13.85 -6.24
CA GLY A 212 -10.89 -14.56 -6.18
C GLY A 212 -12.05 -13.67 -6.60
N ASP A 213 -12.59 -12.89 -5.69
CA ASP A 213 -13.64 -11.91 -5.97
C ASP A 213 -13.15 -10.49 -5.66
N ALA A 214 -13.32 -9.59 -6.61
CA ALA A 214 -13.09 -8.16 -6.42
C ALA A 214 -14.39 -7.38 -6.62
N VAL A 215 -14.71 -6.52 -5.65
CA VAL A 215 -15.76 -5.50 -5.78
C VAL A 215 -15.10 -4.14 -5.61
N ILE A 216 -15.32 -3.26 -6.58
CA ILE A 216 -14.83 -1.88 -6.57
C ILE A 216 -16.05 -0.98 -6.71
N ASP A 217 -16.33 -0.19 -5.67
CA ASP A 217 -17.55 0.62 -5.56
C ASP A 217 -17.23 2.11 -5.34
N SER A 218 -17.79 2.98 -6.17
CA SER A 218 -17.69 4.43 -6.01
C SER A 218 -16.23 4.90 -5.98
N VAL A 219 -15.42 4.34 -6.88
CA VAL A 219 -14.00 4.67 -7.05
C VAL A 219 -13.80 5.54 -8.28
N ARG A 220 -13.17 6.69 -8.07
CA ARG A 220 -12.81 7.64 -9.13
C ARG A 220 -11.36 7.44 -9.54
N CYS A 221 -11.11 7.01 -10.78
CA CYS A 221 -9.78 7.01 -11.37
C CYS A 221 -9.68 8.10 -12.45
N GLU A 222 -8.64 8.92 -12.44
CA GLU A 222 -8.53 10.06 -13.38
C GLU A 222 -7.11 10.55 -13.65
N GLN A 223 -7.00 11.60 -14.48
CA GLN A 223 -5.76 12.30 -14.83
C GLN A 223 -4.58 11.33 -15.05
N SER A 224 -4.71 10.56 -16.13
CA SER A 224 -3.75 9.57 -16.62
C SER A 224 -3.47 8.35 -15.73
N MET A 225 -3.99 8.27 -14.50
CA MET A 225 -3.99 7.03 -13.70
C MET A 225 -5.40 6.47 -13.64
N ASN A 226 -5.87 5.93 -14.76
CA ASN A 226 -7.27 5.63 -14.98
C ASN A 226 -7.55 4.24 -15.56
N VAL A 227 -6.58 3.31 -15.52
CA VAL A 227 -6.79 1.93 -16.00
C VAL A 227 -6.97 0.97 -14.84
N ILE A 228 -7.98 0.11 -14.90
CA ILE A 228 -8.14 -1.04 -14.01
C ILE A 228 -7.91 -2.32 -14.82
N THR A 229 -6.97 -3.15 -14.38
CA THR A 229 -6.64 -4.43 -15.03
C THR A 229 -7.06 -5.62 -14.16
N ALA A 230 -7.49 -6.70 -14.80
CA ALA A 230 -7.70 -8.01 -14.16
C ALA A 230 -7.27 -9.14 -15.10
N ASP A 231 -6.51 -10.11 -14.61
CA ASP A 231 -6.03 -11.26 -15.40
C ASP A 231 -7.06 -12.41 -15.51
N SER A 232 -6.77 -13.43 -16.32
CA SER A 232 -7.65 -14.59 -16.52
C SER A 232 -7.72 -15.55 -15.33
N ALA A 233 -6.77 -15.44 -14.39
CA ALA A 233 -6.81 -16.15 -13.13
C ALA A 233 -7.74 -15.46 -12.11
N THR A 234 -8.19 -14.23 -12.38
CA THR A 234 -9.16 -13.53 -11.54
C THR A 234 -10.57 -14.11 -11.74
N ARG A 235 -11.21 -14.61 -10.67
CA ARG A 235 -12.52 -15.29 -10.75
C ARG A 235 -13.67 -14.32 -11.00
N SER A 236 -13.77 -13.21 -10.26
CA SER A 236 -14.77 -12.19 -10.56
C SER A 236 -14.31 -10.75 -10.28
N LEU A 237 -14.77 -9.83 -11.12
CA LEU A 237 -14.63 -8.38 -10.96
C LEU A 237 -16.00 -7.71 -11.09
N SER A 238 -16.47 -7.10 -10.02
CA SER A 238 -17.67 -6.25 -9.98
C SER A 238 -17.28 -4.79 -9.81
N LEU A 239 -17.70 -3.95 -10.75
CA LEU A 239 -17.44 -2.51 -10.78
C LEU A 239 -18.78 -1.79 -10.58
N ILE A 240 -18.89 -0.95 -9.56
CA ILE A 240 -20.10 -0.20 -9.21
C ILE A 240 -19.74 1.28 -9.13
N ASN A 241 -20.35 2.14 -9.95
CA ASN A 241 -20.09 3.58 -9.93
C ASN A 241 -18.59 3.96 -10.06
N VAL A 242 -17.84 3.23 -10.90
CA VAL A 242 -16.40 3.42 -11.10
C VAL A 242 -16.13 4.28 -12.34
N SER A 243 -15.20 5.24 -12.25
CA SER A 243 -14.68 5.96 -13.42
C SER A 243 -13.27 5.46 -13.78
N ALA A 244 -13.16 4.57 -14.75
CA ALA A 244 -11.88 4.05 -15.25
C ALA A 244 -12.04 3.42 -16.64
N THR A 245 -10.93 3.33 -17.38
CA THR A 245 -10.77 2.40 -18.51
C THR A 245 -10.59 1.00 -17.95
N ILE A 246 -11.44 0.06 -18.39
CA ILE A 246 -11.44 -1.32 -17.88
C ILE A 246 -10.75 -2.25 -18.88
N GLN A 247 -9.72 -2.97 -18.42
CA GLN A 247 -8.99 -3.98 -19.18
C GLN A 247 -9.04 -5.31 -18.41
N SER A 248 -10.16 -6.01 -18.53
CA SER A 248 -10.41 -7.24 -17.76
C SER A 248 -10.37 -8.48 -18.65
N SER A 249 -9.59 -9.47 -18.22
CA SER A 249 -9.63 -10.86 -18.68
C SER A 249 -10.22 -11.79 -17.63
N ALA A 250 -10.77 -11.26 -16.52
CA ALA A 250 -11.36 -12.05 -15.44
C ALA A 250 -12.49 -12.95 -15.95
N GLN A 251 -12.67 -14.10 -15.31
CA GLN A 251 -13.65 -15.12 -15.73
C GLN A 251 -15.08 -14.57 -15.73
N ALA A 252 -15.39 -13.63 -14.83
CA ALA A 252 -16.61 -12.84 -14.85
C ALA A 252 -16.30 -11.36 -14.58
N THR A 253 -16.78 -10.46 -15.43
CA THR A 253 -16.72 -9.01 -15.20
C THR A 253 -18.12 -8.43 -15.28
N LYS A 254 -18.54 -7.71 -14.23
CA LYS A 254 -19.82 -7.00 -14.18
C LYS A 254 -19.59 -5.52 -13.94
N ILE A 255 -20.15 -4.67 -14.80
CA ILE A 255 -20.11 -3.22 -14.66
C ILE A 255 -21.53 -2.73 -14.40
N THR A 256 -21.72 -2.03 -13.29
CA THR A 256 -22.98 -1.41 -12.88
C THR A 256 -22.76 0.10 -12.74
N THR A 257 -23.37 0.86 -13.63
CA THR A 257 -23.43 2.32 -13.53
C THR A 257 -24.75 2.69 -12.89
N GLY A 258 -24.74 3.25 -11.68
CA GLY A 258 -25.93 3.88 -11.11
C GLY A 258 -26.32 5.11 -11.92
N VAL A 259 -27.62 5.28 -12.16
CA VAL A 259 -28.19 6.56 -12.60
C VAL A 259 -27.93 7.56 -11.47
N ARG A 260 -27.19 8.63 -11.78
CA ARG A 260 -26.92 9.72 -10.83
C ARG A 260 -28.19 10.45 -10.45
#